data_AF-A0A2V5Y8M3-F1
#
_entry.id   AF-A0A2V5Y8M3-F1
#
_cell.length_a   1.000
_cell.length_b   1.000
_cell.length_c   1.000
_cell.angle_alpha   90.00
_cell.angle_beta   90.00
_cell.angle_gamma   90.00
#
_symmetry.space_group_name_H-M   'P 1'
#
loop_
_entity.id
_entity.type
_entity.pdbx_description
1 polymer ?
#
loop_
_entity_poly.entity_id
_entity_poly.type
_entity_poly.pdbx_seq_one_letter_code
_entity_poly.pdbx_strand_id
1 'polypeptide(L)'
;MKTPKIDDKLRLLAEFGQTDAICVEILKNPATEEGILLKVMARGPFEQGQQVWILDRDGSKVGATVEKVLEQTIDSEVTLSTVLPA
;
A
#
# COMPACT_ATOMS: atom_id res chain seq x y z
N MET A 1 13.08 -5.32 -0.38
CA MET A 1 11.89 -5.34 0.48
C MET A 1 11.19 -6.69 0.34
N LYS A 2 10.88 -7.36 1.46
CA LYS A 2 10.11 -8.62 1.45
C LYS A 2 8.61 -8.34 1.43
N THR A 3 7.81 -9.33 1.02
CA THR A 3 6.35 -9.27 1.18
C THR A 3 5.98 -9.03 2.64
N PRO A 4 5.24 -7.94 2.94
CA PRO A 4 4.77 -7.70 4.30
C PRO A 4 3.85 -8.83 4.74
N LYS A 5 3.60 -8.93 6.05
CA LYS A 5 2.59 -9.82 6.62
C LYS A 5 1.33 -9.04 6.97
N ILE A 6 0.24 -9.76 7.16
CA ILE A 6 -0.95 -9.19 7.79
C ILE A 6 -0.56 -8.67 9.19
N ASP A 7 -1.11 -7.53 9.57
CA ASP A 7 -0.81 -6.73 10.77
C ASP A 7 0.56 -6.05 10.78
N ASP A 8 1.36 -6.17 9.71
CA ASP A 8 2.60 -5.39 9.63
C ASP A 8 2.29 -3.90 9.47
N LYS A 9 3.01 -3.11 10.27
CA LYS A 9 3.07 -1.65 10.11
C LYS A 9 3.95 -1.29 8.93
N LEU A 10 3.39 -0.56 7.99
CA LEU A 10 4.03 0.01 6.82
C LEU A 10 4.11 1.52 6.95
N ARG A 11 5.09 2.12 6.28
CA ARG A 11 5.09 3.56 6.02
C ARG A 11 4.82 3.80 4.56
N LEU A 12 3.87 4.67 4.27
CA LEU A 12 3.56 5.13 2.93
C LEU A 12 4.05 6.55 2.76
N LEU A 13 4.71 6.83 1.64
CA LEU A 13 5.00 8.17 1.18
C LEU A 13 4.07 8.46 -0.01
N ALA A 14 3.13 9.36 0.23
CA ALA A 14 2.20 9.91 -0.76
C ALA A 14 2.55 11.37 -1.05
N GLU A 15 1.85 11.98 -2.01
CA GLU A 15 2.03 13.39 -2.35
C GLU A 15 1.75 14.33 -1.17
N PHE A 16 0.77 13.97 -0.32
CA PHE A 16 0.44 14.72 0.90
C PHE A 16 1.44 14.50 2.05
N GLY A 17 2.47 13.68 1.85
CA GLY A 17 3.50 13.38 2.84
C GLY A 17 3.54 11.92 3.28
N GLN A 18 4.19 11.67 4.42
CA GLN A 18 4.32 10.32 4.98
C GLN A 18 3.17 10.01 5.93
N THR A 19 2.68 8.78 5.88
CA THR A 19 1.66 8.27 6.79
C THR A 19 1.94 6.81 7.15
N ASP A 20 1.52 6.41 8.35
CA ASP A 20 1.56 5.02 8.76
C ASP A 20 0.36 4.27 8.18
N ALA A 21 0.57 3.00 7.87
CA ALA A 21 -0.46 2.10 7.39
C ALA A 21 -0.32 0.71 8.03
N ILE A 22 -1.42 -0.04 8.11
CA ILE A 22 -1.42 -1.43 8.59
C ILE A 22 -1.85 -2.32 7.44
N CYS A 23 -1.05 -3.32 7.09
CA CYS A 23 -1.45 -4.32 6.10
C CYS A 23 -2.53 -5.22 6.68
N VAL A 24 -3.70 -5.25 6.04
CA VAL A 24 -4.84 -6.07 6.50
C VAL A 24 -5.12 -7.24 5.58
N GLU A 25 -4.73 -7.15 4.30
CA GLU A 25 -4.93 -8.23 3.34
C GLU A 25 -3.86 -8.21 2.25
N ILE A 26 -3.51 -9.39 1.75
CA ILE A 26 -2.55 -9.59 0.66
C ILE A 26 -3.17 -10.54 -0.35
N LEU A 27 -3.32 -10.07 -1.58
CA LEU A 27 -3.91 -10.82 -2.67
C LEU A 27 -2.95 -10.85 -3.86
N LYS A 28 -3.04 -11.88 -4.69
CA LYS A 28 -2.40 -11.86 -6.00
C LYS A 28 -3.15 -10.87 -6.90
N ASN A 29 -2.41 -10.06 -7.65
CA ASN A 29 -3.05 -9.18 -8.63
C ASN A 29 -3.39 -10.00 -9.88
N PRO A 30 -4.67 -10.18 -10.25
CA PRO A 30 -5.03 -10.92 -11.46
C PRO A 30 -4.61 -10.19 -12.74
N ALA A 31 -4.30 -8.88 -12.67
CA ALA A 31 -3.87 -8.09 -13.83
C ALA A 31 -2.40 -8.29 -14.19
N THR A 32 -1.56 -8.80 -13.29
CA THR A 32 -0.12 -8.97 -13.51
C THR A 32 0.40 -10.22 -12.77
N GLU A 33 1.12 -11.11 -13.49
CA GLU A 33 1.53 -12.42 -12.97
C GLU A 33 2.42 -12.33 -11.70
N GLU A 34 3.22 -11.26 -11.59
CA GLU A 34 4.10 -10.97 -10.45
C GLU A 34 3.55 -9.89 -9.51
N GLY A 35 2.37 -9.33 -9.80
CA GLY A 35 1.79 -8.26 -8.99
C GLY A 35 1.05 -8.78 -7.77
N ILE A 36 1.04 -7.95 -6.74
CA ILE A 36 0.22 -8.16 -5.54
C ILE A 36 -0.69 -6.96 -5.32
N LEU A 37 -1.84 -7.24 -4.71
CA LEU A 37 -2.71 -6.22 -4.15
C LEU A 37 -2.57 -6.25 -2.63
N LEU A 38 -2.10 -5.16 -2.06
CA LEU A 38 -2.01 -4.95 -0.62
C LEU A 38 -3.18 -4.09 -0.19
N LYS A 39 -4.09 -4.64 0.63
CA LYS A 39 -5.06 -3.80 1.32
C LYS A 39 -4.45 -3.32 2.62
N VAL A 40 -4.53 -2.02 2.83
CA VAL A 40 -3.97 -1.37 4.01
C VAL A 40 -5.00 -0.43 4.63
N MET A 41 -4.98 -0.33 5.95
CA MET A 41 -5.67 0.73 6.67
C MET A 41 -4.69 1.89 6.84
N ALA A 42 -5.00 3.04 6.25
CA ALA A 42 -4.12 4.21 6.27
C ALA A 42 -4.91 5.50 6.43
N ARG A 43 -4.30 6.48 7.08
CA ARG A 43 -4.89 7.82 7.22
C ARG A 43 -4.37 8.74 6.13
N GLY A 44 -5.28 9.44 5.47
CA GLY A 44 -4.94 10.53 4.55
C GLY A 44 -5.88 10.62 3.35
N PRO A 45 -5.77 11.71 2.58
CA PRO A 45 -6.54 11.92 1.37
C PRO A 45 -5.94 11.09 0.22
N PHE A 46 -6.26 9.79 0.20
CA PHE A 46 -5.88 8.92 -0.91
C PHE A 46 -6.89 9.05 -2.05
N GLU A 47 -6.39 9.04 -3.28
CA GLU A 47 -7.20 9.07 -4.49
C GLU A 47 -6.91 7.87 -5.38
N GLN A 48 -7.91 7.37 -6.09
CA GLN A 48 -7.72 6.29 -7.05
C GLN A 48 -6.81 6.75 -8.20
N GLY A 49 -5.87 5.90 -8.59
CA GLY A 49 -4.84 6.19 -9.60
C GLY A 49 -3.62 6.94 -9.04
N GLN A 50 -3.65 7.35 -7.78
CA GLN A 50 -2.51 8.00 -7.13
C GLN A 50 -1.32 7.05 -7.01
N GLN A 51 -0.12 7.55 -7.32
CA GLN A 51 1.13 6.85 -7.04
C GLN A 51 1.57 7.11 -5.60
N VAL A 52 1.86 6.04 -4.86
CA VAL A 52 2.46 6.07 -3.53
C VAL A 52 3.71 5.20 -3.47
N TRP A 53 4.48 5.35 -2.41
CA TRP A 53 5.68 4.55 -2.16
C TRP A 53 5.58 3.86 -0.82
N ILE A 54 5.77 2.54 -0.80
CA ILE A 54 5.91 1.78 0.45
C ILE A 54 7.38 1.85 0.86
N LEU A 55 7.63 2.43 2.03
CA LEU A 55 8.97 2.58 2.59
C LEU A 55 9.31 1.37 3.47
N ASP A 56 10.43 0.73 3.17
CA ASP A 56 11.01 -0.33 4.00
C ASP A 56 11.97 0.28 5.05
N ARG A 57 12.29 -0.51 6.08
CA ARG A 57 13.13 -0.08 7.21
C ARG A 57 14.57 0.23 6.81
N ASP A 58 15.03 -0.36 5.71
CA ASP A 58 16.36 -0.14 5.13
C ASP A 58 16.43 1.14 4.27
N GLY A 59 15.31 1.86 4.12
CA GLY A 59 15.22 3.04 3.26
C GLY A 59 14.90 2.73 1.79
N SER A 60 14.76 1.46 1.42
CA SER A 60 14.23 1.04 0.12
C SER A 60 12.79 1.52 -0.03
N LYS A 61 12.42 1.83 -1.26
CA LYS A 61 11.04 2.20 -1.62
C LYS A 61 10.52 1.34 -2.74
N VAL A 62 9.28 0.90 -2.59
CA VAL A 62 8.55 0.17 -3.63
C VAL A 62 7.41 1.05 -4.10
N GLY A 63 7.30 1.26 -5.42
CA GLY A 63 6.17 1.98 -6.00
C GLY A 63 4.89 1.16 -5.91
N ALA A 64 3.80 1.79 -5.49
CA ALA A 64 2.47 1.20 -5.52
C ALA A 64 1.43 2.19 -6.05
N THR A 65 0.46 1.69 -6.79
CA THR A 65 -0.65 2.50 -7.30
C THR A 65 -1.89 2.26 -6.46
N VAL A 66 -2.58 3.32 -6.07
CA VAL A 66 -3.86 3.23 -5.37
C VAL A 66 -4.93 2.78 -6.35
N GLU A 67 -5.33 1.51 -6.26
CA GLU A 67 -6.37 0.93 -7.11
C GLU A 67 -7.78 1.27 -6.62
N LYS A 68 -7.95 1.37 -5.29
CA LYS A 68 -9.24 1.60 -4.66
C LYS A 68 -9.07 2.25 -3.29
N VAL A 69 -9.97 3.15 -2.96
CA VAL A 69 -10.11 3.74 -1.62
C VAL A 69 -11.53 3.50 -1.15
N LEU A 70 -11.67 2.94 0.05
CA LEU A 70 -12.94 2.77 0.75
C LEU A 70 -12.86 3.52 2.08
N GLU A 71 -13.63 4.60 2.18
CA GLU A 71 -13.78 5.32 3.44
C GLU A 71 -14.56 4.45 4.43
N GLN A 72 -13.87 4.01 5.48
CA GLN A 72 -14.46 3.16 6.52
C GLN A 72 -14.79 4.03 7.75
N THR A 73 -13.79 4.75 8.28
CA THR A 73 -13.93 5.61 9.46
C THR A 73 -12.93 6.79 9.40
N ILE A 74 -12.06 6.96 10.41
CA ILE A 74 -10.99 7.96 10.41
C ILE A 74 -9.83 7.50 9.52
N ASP A 75 -9.64 6.18 9.44
CA ASP A 75 -8.69 5.56 8.52
C ASP A 75 -9.47 4.98 7.33
N SER A 76 -8.86 5.07 6.14
CA SER A 76 -9.41 4.54 4.90
C SER A 76 -8.78 3.19 4.60
N GLU A 77 -9.58 2.26 4.07
CA GLU A 77 -9.04 1.05 3.45
C GLU A 77 -8.56 1.41 2.04
N VAL A 78 -7.28 1.22 1.80
CA VAL A 78 -6.62 1.54 0.52
C VAL A 78 -6.11 0.24 -0.08
N THR A 79 -6.51 -0.06 -1.32
CA THR A 79 -5.96 -1.17 -2.09
C THR A 79 -4.80 -0.66 -2.94
N LEU A 80 -3.61 -1.17 -2.70
CA LEU A 80 -2.37 -0.81 -3.37
C LEU A 80 -1.96 -1.93 -4.33
N SER A 81 -1.81 -1.62 -5.61
CA SER A 81 -1.19 -2.52 -6.59
C SER A 81 0.31 -2.28 -6.63
N THR A 82 1.10 -3.33 -6.44
CA THR A 82 2.56 -3.23 -6.45
C THR A 82 3.21 -4.52 -6.93
N VAL A 83 4.46 -4.43 -7.37
CA VAL A 83 5.33 -5.57 -7.66
C VAL A 83 6.46 -5.53 -6.65
N LEU A 84 6.54 -6.55 -5.79
CA LEU A 84 7.62 -6.65 -4.82
C LEU A 84 8.81 -7.37 -5.44
N PRO A 85 10.04 -6.84 -5.28
CA PRO A 85 11.24 -7.55 -5.68
C PRO A 85 11.38 -8.85 -4.86
N ALA A 86 11.81 -9.93 -5.53
CA ALA A 86 11.99 -11.26 -4.95
C ALA A 86 13.05 -11.32 -3.83
#